data_AF-A0A1W7MEJ5-F1
#
_entry.id   AF-A0A1W7MEJ5-F1
#
_cell.length_a   1.000
_cell.length_b   1.000
_cell.length_c   1.000
_cell.angle_alpha   90.00
_cell.angle_beta   90.00
_cell.angle_gamma   90.00
#
_symmetry.space_group_name_H-M   'P 1'
#
loop_
_entity.id
_entity.type
_entity.pdbx_description
1 polymer ?
#
loop_
_entity_poly.entity_id
_entity_poly.type
_entity_poly.pdbx_seq_one_letter_code
_entity_poly.pdbx_strand_id
1 'polypeptide(L)'
;MVRALAVSGGLVLCSALGGCDSKPSQQAEESGAKAYEAVGAFDDAPSSAGSETAELADPLPAASCGAEKVQGVLGKRETLDLHLAVRKAVNHEVIRWVHPGNVVTEDFAPERLNVMVNENGLVVSARCG
;
A
#
# COMPACT_ATOMS: atom_id res chain seq x y z
N MET A 1 -19.22 38.90 37.00
CA MET A 1 -19.38 38.23 38.31
C MET A 1 -20.17 36.94 38.09
N VAL A 2 -19.49 35.83 37.81
CA VAL A 2 -20.12 34.52 37.57
C VAL A 2 -19.93 33.69 38.85
N ARG A 3 -21.05 33.23 39.42
CA ARG A 3 -21.13 32.57 40.73
C ARG A 3 -20.49 31.18 40.69
N ALA A 4 -19.52 30.98 41.58
CA ALA A 4 -19.14 29.65 42.05
C ALA A 4 -20.29 29.05 42.87
N LEU A 5 -20.62 27.78 42.63
CA LEU A 5 -21.41 26.95 43.53
C LEU A 5 -20.71 25.60 43.65
N ALA A 6 -20.66 25.16 44.90
CA ALA A 6 -19.72 24.20 45.43
C ALA A 6 -20.19 22.75 45.31
N VAL A 7 -19.18 21.89 45.21
CA VAL A 7 -19.02 20.56 45.80
C VAL A 7 -20.14 20.07 46.72
N SER A 8 -20.67 18.88 46.41
CA SER A 8 -21.15 17.82 47.31
C SER A 8 -21.25 16.58 46.43
N GLY A 9 -20.64 15.42 46.67
CA GLY A 9 -20.32 14.79 47.95
C GLY A 9 -21.06 13.44 47.99
N GLY A 10 -20.41 12.38 47.50
CA GLY A 10 -20.68 10.98 47.83
C GLY A 10 -21.87 10.28 47.16
N LEU A 11 -21.64 9.14 46.51
CA LEU A 11 -21.87 7.83 47.11
C LEU A 11 -21.35 6.72 46.17
N VAL A 12 -20.48 5.88 46.71
CA VAL A 12 -19.97 4.63 46.13
C VAL A 12 -21.10 3.61 46.07
N LEU A 13 -21.29 2.91 44.95
CA LEU A 13 -21.87 1.57 44.93
C LEU A 13 -21.16 0.66 43.91
N CYS A 14 -20.62 -0.44 44.43
CA CYS A 14 -20.05 -1.59 43.73
C CYS A 14 -21.13 -2.45 43.05
N SER A 15 -20.65 -3.33 42.15
CA SER A 15 -21.26 -4.53 41.54
C SER A 15 -21.69 -4.30 40.07
N ALA A 16 -21.32 -5.12 39.08
CA ALA A 16 -20.82 -6.49 39.08
C ALA A 16 -19.91 -6.76 37.86
N LEU A 17 -19.04 -7.76 38.02
CA LEU A 17 -18.20 -8.35 36.98
C LEU A 17 -19.07 -8.99 35.88
N GLY A 18 -19.09 -8.40 34.69
CA GLY A 18 -19.53 -9.04 33.45
C GLY A 18 -18.32 -9.25 32.55
N GLY A 19 -17.96 -10.51 32.31
CA GLY A 19 -16.68 -10.94 31.75
C GLY A 19 -16.36 -10.42 30.34
N CYS A 20 -15.09 -10.07 30.16
CA CYS A 20 -14.42 -10.05 28.88
C CYS A 20 -14.26 -11.49 28.38
N ASP A 21 -14.79 -11.79 27.20
CA ASP A 21 -14.34 -12.92 26.40
C ASP A 21 -12.95 -12.57 25.86
N SER A 22 -11.94 -12.95 26.63
CA SER A 22 -10.54 -12.88 26.24
C SER A 22 -9.93 -14.16 26.73
N LYS A 23 -9.78 -15.13 25.83
CA LYS A 23 -9.10 -16.39 26.07
C LYS A 23 -7.61 -16.22 25.73
N PRO A 24 -6.72 -16.02 26.72
CA PRO A 24 -5.32 -16.32 26.53
C PRO A 24 -5.16 -17.81 26.81
N SER A 25 -5.01 -18.61 25.78
CA SER A 25 -4.35 -19.91 25.92
C SER A 25 -3.05 -19.82 25.15
N GLN A 26 -2.01 -19.47 25.90
CA GLN A 26 -0.65 -19.83 25.54
C GLN A 26 -0.57 -21.34 25.38
N GLN A 27 -0.15 -21.79 24.20
CA GLN A 27 0.64 -22.99 24.05
C GLN A 27 1.83 -22.59 23.18
N ALA A 28 2.84 -22.05 23.83
CA ALA A 28 4.21 -22.24 23.38
C ALA A 28 4.71 -23.56 23.99
N GLU A 29 5.76 -24.07 23.36
CA GLU A 29 6.62 -25.19 23.78
C GLU A 29 6.28 -26.57 23.18
N GLU A 30 7.03 -26.84 22.11
CA GLU A 30 7.73 -28.10 21.83
C GLU A 30 7.00 -29.19 21.04
N SER A 31 7.14 -29.14 19.72
CA SER A 31 7.42 -30.35 18.94
C SER A 31 7.88 -30.00 17.53
N GLY A 32 9.05 -30.48 17.14
CA GLY A 32 9.28 -30.86 15.75
C GLY A 32 10.25 -29.99 14.96
N ALA A 33 11.50 -29.93 15.41
CA ALA A 33 12.60 -29.98 14.46
C ALA A 33 12.46 -31.28 13.64
N LYS A 34 11.79 -31.22 12.48
CA LYS A 34 11.91 -32.11 11.32
C LYS A 34 10.82 -31.76 10.29
N ALA A 35 11.21 -31.11 9.19
CA ALA A 35 10.71 -31.38 7.83
C ALA A 35 11.18 -30.26 6.87
N TYR A 36 12.49 -30.02 6.79
CA TYR A 36 13.08 -29.42 5.58
C TYR A 36 13.53 -30.52 4.62
N GLU A 37 12.82 -31.66 4.58
CA GLU A 37 13.27 -32.80 3.78
C GLU A 37 12.08 -33.41 3.07
N ALA A 38 11.85 -32.88 1.85
CA ALA A 38 11.37 -33.57 0.65
C ALA A 38 10.66 -32.59 -0.29
N VAL A 39 11.37 -31.60 -0.84
CA VAL A 39 11.02 -31.13 -2.19
C VAL A 39 11.72 -32.07 -3.16
N GLY A 40 10.99 -33.12 -3.54
CA GLY A 40 11.43 -34.10 -4.51
C GLY A 40 11.60 -33.48 -5.89
N ALA A 41 12.60 -33.99 -6.60
CA ALA A 41 12.71 -34.07 -8.06
C ALA A 41 12.23 -32.84 -8.85
N PHE A 42 13.18 -31.93 -9.11
CA PHE A 42 13.12 -31.13 -10.34
C PHE A 42 13.44 -32.10 -11.49
N ASP A 43 12.40 -32.64 -12.11
CA ASP A 43 12.50 -33.40 -13.35
C ASP A 43 13.06 -32.47 -14.45
N ASP A 44 14.28 -32.75 -14.88
CA ASP A 44 14.96 -32.15 -16.03
C ASP A 44 14.27 -32.67 -17.31
N ALA A 45 13.20 -31.99 -17.73
CA ALA A 45 12.56 -32.24 -19.02
C ALA A 45 13.05 -31.22 -20.06
N PRO A 46 13.81 -31.63 -21.10
CA PRO A 46 14.13 -30.76 -22.22
C PRO A 46 13.07 -30.91 -23.30
N SER A 47 12.23 -29.89 -23.49
CA SER A 47 11.47 -29.61 -24.73
C SER A 47 10.65 -28.36 -24.53
N SER A 48 10.66 -27.34 -25.39
CA SER A 48 11.04 -27.32 -26.78
C SER A 48 11.66 -25.97 -27.08
N ALA A 49 12.77 -25.96 -27.81
CA ALA A 49 13.22 -24.79 -28.53
C ALA A 49 12.14 -24.39 -29.53
N GLY A 50 11.26 -23.50 -29.12
CA GLY A 50 10.57 -22.60 -30.02
C GLY A 50 11.64 -21.71 -30.63
N SER A 51 12.19 -22.15 -31.77
CA SER A 51 12.97 -21.31 -32.66
C SER A 51 12.01 -20.33 -33.34
N GLU A 52 11.41 -19.44 -32.55
CA GLU A 52 10.91 -18.19 -33.08
C GLU A 52 12.14 -17.32 -33.28
N THR A 53 12.49 -17.12 -34.54
CA THR A 53 13.29 -15.98 -34.98
C THR A 53 12.77 -14.77 -34.21
N ALA A 54 13.49 -14.36 -33.17
CA ALA A 54 13.31 -13.07 -32.54
C ALA A 54 13.71 -12.04 -33.59
N GLU A 55 12.77 -11.76 -34.49
CA GLU A 55 12.67 -10.48 -35.18
C GLU A 55 12.94 -9.46 -34.09
N LEU A 56 13.99 -8.67 -34.28
CA LEU A 56 14.40 -7.63 -33.37
C LEU A 56 13.22 -6.68 -33.21
N ALA A 57 12.36 -6.96 -32.22
CA ALA A 57 11.35 -6.03 -31.77
C ALA A 57 12.16 -4.83 -31.31
N ASP A 58 12.04 -3.75 -32.09
CA ASP A 58 12.56 -2.44 -31.74
C ASP A 58 12.23 -2.21 -30.26
N PRO A 59 13.20 -1.91 -29.39
CA PRO A 59 12.91 -1.73 -27.97
C PRO A 59 11.84 -0.66 -27.88
N LEU A 60 10.63 -1.06 -27.49
CA LEU A 60 9.53 -0.13 -27.27
C LEU A 60 10.10 1.02 -26.45
N PRO A 61 9.93 2.29 -26.90
CA PRO A 61 10.48 3.42 -26.16
C PRO A 61 10.04 3.26 -24.72
N ALA A 62 11.00 3.22 -23.78
CA ALA A 62 10.75 2.96 -22.38
C ALA A 62 9.49 3.72 -21.98
N ALA A 63 8.42 2.98 -21.66
CA ALA A 63 7.11 3.58 -21.48
C ALA A 63 7.25 4.62 -20.37
N SER A 64 7.13 5.90 -20.73
CA SER A 64 7.23 6.95 -19.73
C SER A 64 6.09 6.75 -18.74
N CYS A 65 6.36 6.91 -17.44
CA CYS A 65 5.34 6.72 -16.40
C CYS A 65 4.13 7.67 -16.56
N GLY A 66 4.21 8.65 -17.47
CA GLY A 66 3.14 9.56 -17.83
C GLY A 66 3.05 10.80 -16.94
N ALA A 67 4.11 11.15 -16.21
CA ALA A 67 4.16 12.32 -15.33
C ALA A 67 3.81 13.63 -16.04
N GLU A 68 4.23 13.79 -17.31
CA GLU A 68 3.95 14.98 -18.12
C GLU A 68 2.46 15.10 -18.45
N LYS A 69 1.76 13.97 -18.55
CA LYS A 69 0.33 13.91 -18.91
C LYS A 69 -0.58 14.33 -17.75
N VAL A 70 -0.06 14.34 -16.52
CA VAL A 70 -0.85 14.55 -15.31
C VAL A 70 -0.51 15.87 -14.61
N GLN A 71 0.29 16.75 -15.22
CA GLN A 71 0.63 18.07 -14.65
C GLN A 71 -0.62 18.91 -14.32
N GLY A 72 -1.70 18.74 -15.08
CA GLY A 72 -2.99 19.39 -14.82
C GLY A 72 -3.74 18.91 -13.57
N VAL A 73 -3.19 17.97 -12.80
CA VAL A 73 -3.80 17.49 -11.54
C VAL A 73 -3.22 18.15 -10.30
N LEU A 74 -2.11 18.88 -10.43
CA LEU A 74 -1.49 19.60 -9.31
C LEU A 74 -2.48 20.61 -8.71
N GLY A 75 -2.53 20.66 -7.37
CA GLY A 75 -3.46 21.50 -6.61
C GLY A 75 -4.89 20.98 -6.55
N LYS A 76 -5.24 19.91 -7.27
CA LYS A 76 -6.59 19.31 -7.18
C LYS A 76 -6.72 18.46 -5.94
N ARG A 77 -7.94 18.45 -5.38
CA ARG A 77 -8.32 17.56 -4.30
C ARG A 77 -8.36 16.12 -4.79
N GLU A 78 -7.80 15.21 -4.01
CA GLU A 78 -7.89 13.79 -4.29
C GLU A 78 -9.35 13.32 -4.21
N THR A 79 -9.83 12.77 -5.32
CA THR A 79 -11.16 12.17 -5.44
C THR A 79 -11.07 10.91 -6.28
N LEU A 80 -12.12 10.09 -6.23
CA LEU A 80 -12.22 8.90 -7.09
C LEU A 80 -12.17 9.26 -8.58
N ASP A 81 -12.82 10.36 -8.98
CA ASP A 81 -12.77 10.84 -10.36
C ASP A 81 -11.36 11.24 -10.78
N LEU A 82 -10.59 11.85 -9.86
CA LEU A 82 -9.19 12.19 -10.13
C LEU A 82 -8.35 10.92 -10.34
N HIS A 83 -8.55 9.88 -9.53
CA HIS A 83 -7.87 8.60 -9.68
C HIS A 83 -8.15 7.94 -11.04
N LEU A 84 -9.40 7.99 -11.49
CA LEU A 84 -9.80 7.47 -12.80
C LEU A 84 -9.22 8.31 -13.94
N ALA A 85 -9.23 9.64 -13.80
CA ALA A 85 -8.67 10.55 -14.78
C ALA A 85 -7.15 10.35 -14.94
N VAL A 86 -6.42 10.21 -13.83
CA VAL A 86 -4.97 9.95 -13.83
C VAL A 86 -4.67 8.62 -14.51
N ARG A 87 -5.34 7.52 -14.13
CA ARG A 87 -5.18 6.20 -14.79
C ARG A 87 -5.42 6.27 -16.30
N LYS A 88 -6.50 6.92 -16.71
CA LYS A 88 -6.84 7.10 -18.13
C LYS A 88 -5.80 7.93 -18.88
N ALA A 89 -5.25 8.96 -18.24
CA ALA A 89 -4.26 9.84 -18.85
C ALA A 89 -2.92 9.12 -19.09
N VAL A 90 -2.45 8.34 -18.12
CA VAL A 90 -1.16 7.64 -18.25
C VAL A 90 -1.25 6.35 -19.06
N ASN A 91 -2.42 5.71 -19.09
CA ASN A 91 -2.67 4.45 -19.81
C ASN A 91 -1.74 3.32 -19.32
N HIS A 92 -1.62 3.22 -17.99
CA HIS A 92 -0.68 2.37 -17.29
C HIS A 92 -1.16 2.17 -15.84
N GLU A 93 -0.84 1.01 -15.25
CA GLU A 93 -1.41 0.60 -13.96
C GLU A 93 -0.51 0.87 -12.75
N VAL A 94 0.80 1.10 -12.93
CA VAL A 94 1.74 1.27 -11.81
C VAL A 94 1.75 2.72 -11.33
N ILE A 95 0.69 3.09 -10.61
CA ILE A 95 0.52 4.42 -10.00
C ILE A 95 0.52 4.26 -8.49
N ARG A 96 1.46 4.92 -7.81
CA ARG A 96 1.54 4.97 -6.35
C ARG A 96 1.07 6.33 -5.85
N TRP A 97 0.02 6.34 -5.04
CA TRP A 97 -0.42 7.52 -4.31
C TRP A 97 0.28 7.54 -2.95
N VAL A 98 0.98 8.64 -2.66
CA VAL A 98 1.73 8.82 -1.42
C VAL A 98 1.08 9.91 -0.59
N HIS A 99 0.58 9.53 0.57
CA HIS A 99 -0.09 10.40 1.53
C HIS A 99 0.85 10.78 2.67
N PRO A 100 0.53 11.83 3.45
CA PRO A 100 1.31 12.19 4.62
C PRO A 100 1.38 11.03 5.62
N GLY A 101 2.58 10.78 6.14
CA GLY A 101 2.83 9.66 7.06
C GLY A 101 3.11 8.32 6.39
N ASN A 102 2.89 8.18 5.07
CA ASN A 102 3.30 6.98 4.35
C ASN A 102 4.83 6.91 4.32
N VAL A 103 5.36 5.85 4.92
CA VAL A 103 6.78 5.51 4.78
C VAL A 103 6.93 4.71 3.49
N VAL A 104 7.71 5.23 2.56
CA VAL A 104 8.03 4.57 1.29
C VAL A 104 9.53 4.44 1.16
N THR A 105 9.97 3.36 0.53
CA THR A 105 11.35 3.19 0.09
C THR A 105 11.59 4.04 -1.16
N GLU A 106 12.80 4.61 -1.28
CA GLU A 106 13.24 5.42 -2.42
C GLU A 106 13.91 4.55 -3.51
N ASP A 107 13.42 3.33 -3.71
CA ASP A 107 13.75 2.54 -4.89
C ASP A 107 13.21 3.24 -6.14
N PHE A 108 14.05 3.42 -7.15
CA PHE A 108 13.63 4.04 -8.40
C PHE A 108 13.05 3.00 -9.37
N ALA A 109 11.79 3.20 -9.75
CA ALA A 109 11.06 2.42 -10.75
C ALA A 109 10.60 3.33 -11.91
N PRO A 110 11.28 3.33 -13.07
CA PRO A 110 11.03 4.31 -14.14
C PRO A 110 9.62 4.25 -14.72
N GLU A 111 8.97 3.08 -14.68
CA GLU A 111 7.60 2.85 -15.13
C GLU A 111 6.57 3.39 -14.14
N ARG A 112 6.91 3.55 -12.85
CA ARG A 112 5.96 3.91 -11.81
C ARG A 112 5.73 5.41 -11.74
N LEU A 113 4.46 5.81 -11.71
CA LEU A 113 4.06 7.18 -11.41
C LEU A 113 3.82 7.34 -9.91
N ASN A 114 4.55 8.22 -9.24
CA ASN A 114 4.23 8.64 -7.89
C ASN A 114 3.40 9.92 -7.93
N VAL A 115 2.26 9.92 -7.26
CA VAL A 115 1.42 11.09 -7.03
C VAL A 115 1.46 11.41 -5.54
N MET A 116 2.00 12.58 -5.17
CA MET A 116 2.10 12.98 -3.77
C MET A 116 0.93 13.86 -3.38
N VAL A 117 0.33 13.54 -2.24
CA VAL A 117 -0.80 14.25 -1.66
C VAL A 117 -0.36 14.84 -0.32
N ASN A 118 -0.74 16.09 -0.06
CA ASN A 118 -0.44 16.76 1.20
C ASN A 118 -1.52 16.52 2.28
N GLU A 119 -1.31 17.09 3.46
CA GLU A 119 -2.22 17.00 4.63
C GLU A 119 -3.62 17.54 4.36
N ASN A 120 -3.76 18.44 3.38
CA ASN A 120 -5.05 19.01 2.99
C ASN A 120 -5.80 18.15 1.95
N GLY A 121 -5.22 17.02 1.54
CA GLY A 121 -5.75 16.15 0.48
C GLY A 121 -5.57 16.72 -0.92
N LEU A 122 -4.59 17.60 -1.13
CA LEU A 122 -4.28 18.18 -2.45
C LEU A 122 -3.06 17.51 -3.05
N VAL A 123 -3.10 17.26 -4.36
CA VAL A 123 -1.92 16.77 -5.10
C VAL A 123 -0.87 17.87 -5.16
N VAL A 124 0.36 17.59 -4.72
CA VAL A 124 1.47 18.54 -4.70
C VAL A 124 2.57 18.22 -5.69
N SER A 125 2.71 16.96 -6.10
CA SER A 125 3.66 16.57 -7.14
C SER A 125 3.24 15.28 -7.84
N ALA A 126 3.75 15.11 -9.07
CA ALA A 126 3.65 13.89 -9.85
C ALA A 126 5.00 13.63 -10.52
N ARG A 127 5.63 12.48 -10.24
CA ARG A 127 6.99 12.16 -10.72
C ARG A 127 7.16 10.68 -11.03
N CYS A 128 7.99 10.36 -12.02
CA CYS A 128 8.41 8.98 -12.25
C CYS A 128 9.38 8.51 -11.16
N GLY A 129 9.31 7.23 -10.82
CA GLY A 129 10.27 6.57 -9.94
C GLY A 129 9.66 5.63 -8.92
#